data_AF-A0A836QT36-F1
#
_entry.id   AF-A0A836QT36-F1
#
_cell.length_a   1.000
_cell.length_b   1.000
_cell.length_c   1.000
_cell.angle_alpha   90.00
_cell.angle_beta   90.00
_cell.angle_gamma   90.00
#
_symmetry.space_group_name_H-M   'P 1'
#
loop_
_entity.id
_entity.type
_entity.pdbx_description
1 polymer ?
#
loop_
_entity_poly.entity_id
_entity_poly.type
_entity_poly.pdbx_seq_one_letter_code
_entity_poly.pdbx_strand_id
1 'polypeptide(L)'
;MNIGHGLKTLVNRPRPEYHLIETLLNMCIAYTQERVAFGRPIAKFQVIQHNLAVMGGEFAAALAATGAAEGAIMRDPSFGDKVVMNVASAKIRVGEAANEASAIAHQLHGAIGFTQEHILHRFSHRLWSWRDEYDSEANWAVLLGKAVAARGPDEMWPNITAA
;
A
#
# COMPACT_ATOMS: atom_id res chain seq x y z
N MET A 1 11.07 15.57 11.18
CA MET A 1 10.59 14.58 12.19
C MET A 1 11.76 13.65 12.51
N ASN A 2 12.02 13.32 13.77
CA ASN A 2 13.08 12.36 14.12
C ASN A 2 12.65 10.99 13.61
N ILE A 3 13.33 10.46 12.58
CA ILE A 3 13.00 9.20 11.88
C ILE A 3 12.76 8.07 12.90
N GLY A 4 13.55 8.04 13.98
CA GLY A 4 13.42 7.05 15.05
C GLY A 4 12.10 7.10 15.83
N HIS A 5 11.40 8.23 15.88
CA HIS A 5 10.08 8.32 16.52
C HIS A 5 8.97 7.81 15.61
N GLY A 6 8.96 8.20 14.32
CA GLY A 6 7.97 7.71 13.36
C GLY A 6 8.07 6.20 13.10
N LEU A 7 9.30 5.69 12.98
CA LEU A 7 9.58 4.27 12.78
C LEU A 7 9.10 3.41 13.98
N LYS A 8 9.43 3.83 15.21
CA LYS A 8 9.01 3.12 16.42
C LYS A 8 7.49 3.10 16.60
N THR A 9 6.79 4.16 16.21
CA THR A 9 5.33 4.20 16.30
C THR A 9 4.67 3.35 15.22
N LEU A 10 5.22 3.31 13.99
CA LEU A 10 4.78 2.42 12.92
C LEU A 10 4.93 0.94 13.30
N VAL A 11 6.07 0.56 13.90
CA VAL A 11 6.36 -0.83 14.32
C VAL A 11 5.43 -1.30 15.44
N ASN A 12 4.98 -0.39 16.31
CA ASN A 12 4.19 -0.75 17.51
C ASN A 12 2.67 -0.73 17.27
N ARG A 13 2.17 -0.52 16.05
CA ARG A 13 0.72 -0.58 15.78
C ARG A 13 0.25 -2.05 15.73
N PRO A 14 -0.89 -2.39 16.37
CA PRO A 14 -1.35 -3.77 16.48
C PRO A 14 -1.89 -4.38 15.18
N ARG A 15 -2.09 -3.59 14.11
CA ARG A 15 -2.46 -4.10 12.78
C ARG A 15 -1.83 -3.27 11.67
N PRO A 16 -1.04 -3.87 10.77
CA PRO A 16 -0.56 -3.18 9.59
C PRO A 16 -1.72 -2.91 8.60
N GLU A 17 -1.78 -1.67 8.09
CA GLU A 17 -2.99 -1.15 7.42
C GLU A 17 -3.12 -1.55 5.94
N TYR A 18 -2.18 -2.35 5.42
CA TYR A 18 -2.32 -2.99 4.11
C TYR A 18 -3.60 -3.84 4.01
N HIS A 19 -4.13 -4.32 5.14
CA HIS A 19 -5.37 -5.08 5.18
C HIS A 19 -6.60 -4.24 4.74
N LEU A 20 -6.50 -2.91 4.77
CA LEU A 20 -7.54 -2.05 4.20
C LEU A 20 -7.58 -2.12 2.67
N ILE A 21 -6.43 -2.34 2.02
CA ILE A 21 -6.34 -2.56 0.57
C ILE A 21 -7.02 -3.90 0.23
N GLU A 22 -6.74 -4.95 1.00
CA GLU A 22 -7.41 -6.25 0.88
C GLU A 22 -8.94 -6.11 1.07
N THR A 23 -9.36 -5.34 2.06
CA THR A 23 -10.79 -5.10 2.33
C THR A 23 -11.46 -4.39 1.15
N LEU A 24 -10.82 -3.34 0.59
CA LEU A 24 -11.32 -2.65 -0.60
C LEU A 24 -11.42 -3.60 -1.80
N LEU A 25 -10.40 -4.45 -2.03
CA LEU A 25 -10.41 -5.43 -3.10
C LEU A 25 -11.58 -6.40 -2.96
N ASN A 26 -11.80 -6.93 -1.76
CA ASN A 26 -12.91 -7.84 -1.49
C ASN A 26 -14.28 -7.17 -1.69
N MET A 27 -14.43 -5.92 -1.26
CA MET A 27 -15.64 -5.14 -1.53
C MET A 27 -15.88 -4.94 -3.04
N CYS A 28 -14.83 -4.63 -3.80
CA CYS A 28 -14.92 -4.47 -5.25
C CYS A 28 -15.28 -5.79 -5.95
N ILE A 29 -14.70 -6.90 -5.53
CA ILE A 29 -15.01 -8.23 -6.08
C ILE A 29 -16.50 -8.53 -5.83
N ALA A 30 -16.99 -8.36 -4.59
CA ALA A 30 -18.39 -8.59 -4.26
C ALA A 30 -19.32 -7.69 -5.09
N TYR A 31 -19.09 -6.37 -5.09
CA TYR A 31 -19.91 -5.41 -5.81
C TYR A 31 -19.98 -5.70 -7.32
N THR A 32 -18.84 -6.00 -7.94
CA THR A 32 -18.77 -6.24 -9.39
C THR A 32 -19.43 -7.56 -9.81
N GLN A 33 -19.54 -8.53 -8.91
CA GLN A 33 -20.26 -9.78 -9.14
C GLN A 33 -21.78 -9.61 -9.00
N GLU A 34 -22.24 -8.76 -8.09
CA GLU A 34 -23.66 -8.50 -7.86
C GLU A 34 -24.25 -7.51 -8.88
N ARG A 35 -23.49 -6.49 -9.27
CA ARG A 35 -23.97 -5.45 -10.17
C ARG A 35 -24.14 -5.98 -11.60
N VAL A 36 -25.38 -6.00 -12.08
CA VAL A 36 -25.71 -6.40 -13.47
C VAL A 36 -25.88 -5.18 -14.37
N ALA A 37 -25.15 -5.13 -15.49
CA ALA A 37 -25.33 -4.13 -16.54
C ALA A 37 -25.15 -4.78 -17.92
N PHE A 38 -25.85 -4.27 -18.94
CA PHE A 38 -25.86 -4.86 -20.29
C PHE A 38 -26.14 -6.38 -20.27
N GLY A 39 -27.09 -6.81 -19.43
CA GLY A 39 -27.56 -8.19 -19.36
C GLY A 39 -26.67 -9.19 -18.61
N ARG A 40 -25.58 -8.76 -17.96
CA ARG A 40 -24.70 -9.66 -17.18
C ARG A 40 -23.99 -8.95 -16.03
N PRO A 41 -23.43 -9.68 -15.05
CA PRO A 41 -22.56 -9.10 -14.02
C PRO A 41 -21.42 -8.29 -14.62
N ILE A 42 -21.10 -7.13 -14.04
CA ILE A 42 -20.04 -6.26 -14.57
C ILE A 42 -18.65 -6.89 -14.44
N ALA A 43 -18.45 -7.84 -13.52
CA ALA A 43 -17.24 -8.66 -13.42
C ALA A 43 -16.90 -9.46 -14.71
N LYS A 44 -17.83 -9.55 -15.67
CA LYS A 44 -17.59 -10.21 -16.98
C LYS A 44 -16.97 -9.27 -18.02
N PHE A 45 -16.81 -7.97 -17.75
CA PHE A 45 -16.14 -7.05 -18.67
C PHE A 45 -14.63 -7.02 -18.40
N GLN A 46 -13.82 -7.06 -19.47
CA GLN A 46 -12.36 -7.06 -19.42
C GLN A 46 -11.79 -5.87 -18.64
N VAL A 47 -12.37 -4.67 -18.81
CA VAL A 47 -11.93 -3.46 -18.08
C VAL A 47 -12.10 -3.62 -16.56
N ILE A 48 -13.17 -4.28 -16.11
CA ILE A 48 -13.42 -4.54 -14.70
C ILE A 48 -12.43 -5.58 -14.16
N GLN A 49 -12.18 -6.64 -14.93
CA GLN A 49 -11.20 -7.67 -14.59
C GLN A 49 -9.78 -7.11 -14.51
N HIS A 50 -9.42 -6.22 -15.43
CA HIS A 50 -8.14 -5.52 -15.44
C HIS A 50 -7.99 -4.66 -14.18
N ASN A 51 -8.98 -3.84 -13.85
CA ASN A 51 -8.97 -3.02 -12.64
C ASN A 51 -8.82 -3.86 -11.36
N LEU A 52 -9.56 -4.97 -11.25
CA LEU A 52 -9.43 -5.89 -10.11
C LEU A 52 -8.03 -6.55 -10.06
N ALA A 53 -7.45 -6.90 -11.22
CA ALA A 53 -6.11 -7.45 -11.30
C ALA A 53 -5.03 -6.44 -10.91
N VAL A 54 -5.16 -5.18 -11.34
CA VAL A 54 -4.26 -4.08 -10.93
C VAL A 54 -4.33 -3.90 -9.41
N MET A 55 -5.53 -3.75 -8.84
CA MET A 55 -5.68 -3.61 -7.38
C MET A 55 -5.15 -4.83 -6.61
N GLY A 56 -5.32 -6.04 -7.16
CA GLY A 56 -4.72 -7.27 -6.59
C GLY A 56 -3.19 -7.26 -6.62
N GLY A 57 -2.58 -6.77 -7.70
CA GLY A 57 -1.14 -6.58 -7.80
C GLY A 57 -0.62 -5.56 -6.81
N GLU A 58 -1.33 -4.45 -6.64
CA GLU A 58 -1.03 -3.41 -5.65
C GLU A 58 -1.03 -3.96 -4.22
N PHE A 59 -2.06 -4.74 -3.87
CA PHE A 59 -2.13 -5.43 -2.59
C PHE A 59 -0.95 -6.40 -2.39
N ALA A 60 -0.66 -7.24 -3.37
CA ALA A 60 0.43 -8.21 -3.29
C ALA A 60 1.80 -7.53 -3.09
N ALA A 61 2.05 -6.43 -3.80
CA ALA A 61 3.28 -5.67 -3.68
C ALA A 61 3.40 -4.96 -2.32
N ALA A 62 2.30 -4.38 -1.82
CA ALA A 62 2.21 -3.79 -0.49
C ALA A 62 2.46 -4.82 0.63
N LEU A 63 1.87 -6.01 0.51
CA LEU A 63 2.06 -7.11 1.46
C LEU A 63 3.51 -7.58 1.48
N ALA A 64 4.12 -7.81 0.31
CA ALA A 64 5.51 -8.25 0.20
C ALA A 64 6.49 -7.23 0.80
N ALA A 65 6.33 -5.94 0.49
CA ALA A 65 7.19 -4.89 1.03
C ALA A 65 7.04 -4.77 2.56
N THR A 66 5.82 -4.87 3.08
CA THR A 66 5.58 -4.87 4.53
C THR A 66 6.23 -6.06 5.21
N GLY A 67 6.08 -7.27 4.66
CA GLY A 67 6.72 -8.47 5.20
C GLY A 67 8.25 -8.39 5.20
N ALA A 68 8.85 -7.77 4.17
CA ALA A 68 10.29 -7.52 4.13
C ALA A 68 10.75 -6.55 5.24
N ALA A 69 9.98 -5.49 5.50
CA ALA A 69 10.23 -4.56 6.60
C ALA A 69 10.11 -5.23 7.96
N GLU A 70 9.03 -5.98 8.22
CA GLU A 70 8.85 -6.76 9.44
C GLU A 70 10.01 -7.73 9.68
N GLY A 71 10.39 -8.48 8.65
CA GLY A 71 11.53 -9.41 8.72
C GLY A 71 12.85 -8.70 9.00
N ALA A 72 13.07 -7.50 8.45
CA ALA A 72 14.26 -6.69 8.74
C ALA A 72 14.27 -6.22 10.20
N ILE A 73 13.14 -5.72 10.72
CA ILE A 73 13.00 -5.28 12.11
C ILE A 73 13.26 -6.44 13.09
N MET A 74 12.70 -7.63 12.80
CA MET A 74 12.89 -8.81 13.65
C MET A 74 14.35 -9.28 13.71
N ARG A 75 15.12 -9.12 12.63
CA ARG A 75 16.53 -9.52 12.56
C ARG A 75 17.49 -8.50 13.18
N ASP A 76 17.13 -7.22 13.18
CA ASP A 76 17.97 -6.14 13.71
C ASP A 76 17.15 -5.15 14.56
N PRO A 77 17.05 -5.39 15.88
CA PRO A 77 16.33 -4.50 16.81
C PRO A 77 17.00 -3.13 16.99
N SER A 78 18.24 -2.95 16.52
CA SER A 78 18.96 -1.68 16.64
C SER A 78 18.47 -0.61 15.65
N PHE A 79 17.61 -1.00 14.71
CA PHE A 79 17.15 -0.14 13.61
C PHE A 79 18.31 0.41 12.76
N GLY A 80 19.25 -0.47 12.39
CA GLY A 80 20.31 -0.14 11.45
C GLY A 80 19.78 0.16 10.04
N ASP A 81 20.69 0.59 9.17
CA ASP A 81 20.35 1.05 7.82
C ASP A 81 19.46 0.09 7.01
N LYS A 82 19.70 -1.23 7.10
CA LYS A 82 18.90 -2.23 6.36
C LYS A 82 17.43 -2.19 6.81
N VAL A 83 17.18 -1.96 8.10
CA VAL A 83 15.82 -1.79 8.63
C VAL A 83 15.21 -0.50 8.09
N VAL A 84 15.95 0.61 8.14
CA VAL A 84 15.49 1.91 7.62
C VAL A 84 15.13 1.83 6.14
N MET A 85 15.95 1.17 5.31
CA MET A 85 15.68 0.97 3.89
C MET A 85 14.41 0.16 3.66
N ASN A 86 14.24 -0.99 4.33
CA ASN A 86 13.05 -1.81 4.12
C ASN A 86 11.78 -1.11 4.61
N VAL A 87 11.81 -0.42 5.74
CA VAL A 87 10.66 0.33 6.25
C VAL A 87 10.32 1.51 5.33
N ALA A 88 11.31 2.24 4.82
CA ALA A 88 11.09 3.32 3.86
C ALA A 88 10.45 2.78 2.57
N SER A 89 10.99 1.71 2.00
CA SER A 89 10.43 1.05 0.81
C SER A 89 8.99 0.57 1.04
N ALA A 90 8.71 -0.02 2.19
CA ALA A 90 7.35 -0.45 2.56
C ALA A 90 6.39 0.75 2.68
N LYS A 91 6.80 1.82 3.37
CA LYS A 91 5.97 3.03 3.54
C LYS A 91 5.62 3.67 2.19
N ILE A 92 6.58 3.76 1.28
CA ILE A 92 6.35 4.25 -0.09
C ILE A 92 5.39 3.31 -0.84
N ARG A 93 5.69 2.01 -0.88
CA ARG A 93 4.89 1.04 -1.66
C ARG A 93 3.45 0.95 -1.19
N VAL A 94 3.22 0.89 0.11
CA VAL A 94 1.86 0.79 0.63
C VAL A 94 1.10 2.12 0.46
N GLY A 95 1.79 3.28 0.53
CA GLY A 95 1.17 4.60 0.26
C GLY A 95 0.71 4.75 -1.19
N GLU A 96 1.55 4.34 -2.15
CA GLU A 96 1.19 4.30 -3.57
C GLU A 96 0.04 3.32 -3.84
N ALA A 97 0.08 2.12 -3.24
CA ALA A 97 -0.98 1.13 -3.37
C ALA A 97 -2.32 1.63 -2.77
N ALA A 98 -2.27 2.42 -1.70
CA ALA A 98 -3.45 3.02 -1.09
C ALA A 98 -4.16 4.01 -2.03
N ASN A 99 -3.39 4.77 -2.81
CA ASN A 99 -3.92 5.70 -3.81
C ASN A 99 -4.61 4.95 -4.94
N GLU A 100 -3.91 4.00 -5.54
CA GLU A 100 -4.40 3.24 -6.69
C GLU A 100 -5.63 2.42 -6.31
N ALA A 101 -5.59 1.72 -5.17
CA ALA A 101 -6.73 0.95 -4.69
C ALA A 101 -7.95 1.83 -4.40
N SER A 102 -7.77 3.01 -3.82
CA SER A 102 -8.89 3.94 -3.57
C SER A 102 -9.50 4.44 -4.88
N ALA A 103 -8.66 4.81 -5.86
CA ALA A 103 -9.11 5.29 -7.16
C ALA A 103 -9.89 4.21 -7.92
N ILE A 104 -9.34 2.99 -8.02
CA ILE A 104 -10.00 1.87 -8.67
C ILE A 104 -11.31 1.51 -7.95
N ALA A 105 -11.32 1.50 -6.61
CA ALA A 105 -12.51 1.14 -5.86
C ALA A 105 -13.67 2.11 -6.15
N HIS A 106 -13.39 3.41 -6.16
CA HIS A 106 -14.39 4.43 -6.54
C HIS A 106 -14.83 4.29 -8.01
N GLN A 107 -13.91 4.00 -8.92
CA GLN A 107 -14.24 3.77 -10.33
C GLN A 107 -15.18 2.56 -10.52
N LEU A 108 -14.91 1.45 -9.82
CA LEU A 108 -15.72 0.23 -9.92
C LEU A 108 -17.12 0.39 -9.32
N HIS A 109 -17.24 1.14 -8.22
CA HIS A 109 -18.53 1.43 -7.60
C HIS A 109 -19.30 2.55 -8.31
N GLY A 110 -18.62 3.43 -9.05
CA GLY A 110 -19.25 4.57 -9.73
C GLY A 110 -19.92 5.52 -8.74
N ALA A 111 -21.06 6.11 -9.12
CA ALA A 111 -21.72 7.15 -8.32
C ALA A 111 -22.07 6.71 -6.89
N ILE A 112 -22.49 5.44 -6.69
CA ILE A 112 -22.85 4.92 -5.35
C ILE A 112 -21.63 4.90 -4.41
N GLY A 113 -20.41 4.76 -4.95
CA GLY A 113 -19.16 4.81 -4.17
C GLY A 113 -18.89 6.16 -3.50
N PHE A 114 -19.48 7.24 -4.03
CA PHE A 114 -19.32 8.61 -3.53
C PHE A 114 -20.45 9.05 -2.59
N THR A 115 -21.50 8.24 -2.40
CA THR A 115 -22.61 8.60 -1.51
C THR A 115 -22.37 8.10 -0.08
N GLN A 116 -23.15 8.66 0.85
CA GLN A 116 -23.16 8.20 2.26
C GLN A 116 -23.85 6.84 2.44
N GLU A 117 -24.59 6.37 1.43
CA GLU A 117 -25.33 5.10 1.47
C GLU A 117 -24.39 3.89 1.35
N HIS A 118 -23.22 4.07 0.75
CA HIS A 118 -22.22 3.02 0.61
C HIS A 118 -21.06 3.23 1.58
N ILE A 119 -20.58 2.15 2.21
CA ILE A 119 -19.52 2.21 3.22
C ILE A 119 -18.10 2.46 2.65
N LEU A 120 -17.95 2.50 1.32
CA LEU A 120 -16.65 2.63 0.63
C LEU A 120 -15.85 3.86 1.08
N HIS A 121 -16.52 4.98 1.31
CA HIS A 121 -15.87 6.21 1.77
C HIS A 121 -15.11 5.99 3.09
N ARG A 122 -15.63 5.16 4.01
CA ARG A 122 -14.97 4.91 5.31
C ARG A 122 -13.60 4.27 5.15
N PHE A 123 -13.47 3.33 4.21
CA PHE A 123 -12.22 2.62 3.93
C PHE A 123 -11.24 3.50 3.14
N SER A 124 -11.72 4.19 2.10
CA SER A 124 -10.87 5.09 1.30
C SER A 124 -10.37 6.30 2.09
N HIS A 125 -11.21 6.94 2.92
CA HIS A 125 -10.75 8.00 3.81
C HIS A 125 -9.74 7.51 4.85
N ARG A 126 -9.91 6.30 5.38
CA ARG A 126 -8.94 5.73 6.33
C ARG A 126 -7.60 5.46 5.64
N LEU A 127 -7.62 4.92 4.42
CA LEU A 127 -6.41 4.71 3.60
C LEU A 127 -5.68 6.02 3.33
N TRP A 128 -6.38 7.08 2.93
CA TRP A 128 -5.76 8.40 2.72
C TRP A 128 -5.21 9.00 4.00
N SER A 129 -5.94 8.91 5.11
CA SER A 129 -5.44 9.35 6.42
C SER A 129 -4.15 8.63 6.78
N TRP A 130 -4.09 7.31 6.59
CA TRP A 130 -2.91 6.51 6.93
C TRP A 130 -1.72 6.80 6.00
N ARG A 131 -2.00 7.00 4.72
CA ARG A 131 -0.99 7.39 3.73
C ARG A 131 -0.23 8.63 4.21
N ASP A 132 -0.94 9.62 4.73
CA ASP A 132 -0.38 10.90 5.17
C ASP A 132 0.17 10.86 6.62
N GLU A 133 -0.08 9.79 7.38
CA GLU A 133 0.53 9.57 8.69
C GLU A 133 2.03 9.23 8.55
N TYR A 134 2.86 9.72 9.48
CA TYR A 134 4.31 9.45 9.53
C TYR A 134 5.10 9.94 8.31
N ASP A 135 4.70 11.08 7.77
CA ASP A 135 5.34 11.75 6.63
C ASP A 135 4.97 11.14 5.27
N SER A 136 5.09 11.96 4.22
CA SER A 136 4.69 11.63 2.85
C SER A 136 5.66 10.65 2.18
N GLU A 137 5.15 9.90 1.20
CA GLU A 137 5.95 8.99 0.37
C GLU A 137 7.10 9.72 -0.32
N ALA A 138 6.88 10.98 -0.73
CA ALA A 138 7.93 11.82 -1.33
C ALA A 138 9.11 12.04 -0.37
N ASN A 139 8.84 12.33 0.91
CA ASN A 139 9.88 12.52 1.90
C ASN A 139 10.60 11.20 2.23
N TRP A 140 9.86 10.09 2.31
CA TRP A 140 10.45 8.76 2.45
C TRP A 140 11.31 8.37 1.24
N ALA A 141 10.90 8.72 0.02
CA ALA A 141 11.66 8.45 -1.20
C ALA A 141 12.97 9.24 -1.24
N VAL A 142 12.95 10.51 -0.83
CA VAL A 142 14.18 11.33 -0.70
C VAL A 142 15.12 10.73 0.34
N LEU A 143 14.59 10.27 1.48
CA LEU A 143 15.38 9.65 2.53
C LEU A 143 16.02 8.33 2.07
N LEU A 144 15.22 7.46 1.45
CA LEU A 144 15.68 6.20 0.88
C LEU A 144 16.76 6.45 -0.18
N GLY A 145 16.52 7.40 -1.09
CA GLY A 145 17.48 7.78 -2.13
C GLY A 145 18.82 8.26 -1.55
N LYS A 146 18.79 9.10 -0.51
CA LYS A 146 20.02 9.54 0.18
C LYS A 146 20.75 8.37 0.86
N ALA A 147 20.02 7.46 1.51
CA ALA A 147 20.58 6.31 2.18
C ALA A 147 21.25 5.33 1.20
N VAL A 148 20.63 5.10 0.04
CA VAL A 148 21.20 4.27 -1.04
C VAL A 148 22.41 4.96 -1.67
N ALA A 149 22.31 6.25 -2.00
CA ALA A 149 23.39 7.00 -2.64
C ALA A 149 24.66 7.08 -1.78
N ALA A 150 24.52 7.15 -0.45
CA ALA A 150 25.66 7.21 0.47
C ALA A 150 26.57 5.97 0.44
N ARG A 151 26.08 4.83 -0.10
CA ARG A 151 26.84 3.57 -0.20
C ARG A 151 27.65 3.43 -1.48
N GLY A 152 27.44 4.32 -2.44
CA GLY A 152 28.05 4.24 -3.76
C GLY A 152 27.25 3.35 -4.73
N PRO A 153 27.53 3.48 -6.04
CA PRO A 153 26.74 2.85 -7.10
C PRO A 153 26.84 1.32 -7.12
N ASP A 154 28.01 0.77 -6.75
CA ASP A 154 28.28 -0.68 -6.83
C ASP A 154 27.50 -1.49 -5.79
N GLU A 155 27.09 -0.83 -4.70
CA GLU A 155 26.35 -1.44 -3.60
C GLU A 155 24.84 -1.53 -3.87
N MET A 156 24.31 -0.83 -4.89
CA MET A 156 22.86 -0.77 -5.11
C MET A 156 22.24 -2.15 -5.41
N TRP A 157 22.76 -2.84 -6.42
CA TRP A 157 22.19 -4.11 -6.87
C TRP A 157 22.31 -5.22 -5.82
N PRO A 158 23.50 -5.46 -5.20
CA PRO A 158 23.63 -6.44 -4.13
C PRO A 158 22.65 -6.22 -2.97
N ASN A 159 22.42 -4.96 -2.56
CA ASN A 159 21.51 -4.66 -1.46
C ASN A 159 20.03 -4.94 -1.79
N ILE A 160 19.63 -4.86 -3.07
CA ILE A 160 18.26 -5.21 -3.50
C ILE A 160 18.10 -6.73 -3.62
N THR A 161 19.13 -7.45 -4.07
CA THR A 161 19.03 -8.90 -4.35
C THR A 161 19.45 -9.79 -3.17
N ALA A 162 20.09 -9.25 -2.13
CA ALA A 162 20.51 -10.02 -0.97
C ALA A 162 19.31 -10.32 -0.04
N ALA A 163 18.62 -11.42 -0.35
CA ALA A 163 17.54 -12.01 0.46
C ALA A 163 18.04 -12.43 1.86
#